data_AF-A0A9E4Q1I7-F1
#
_entry.id   AF-A0A9E4Q1I7-F1
#
_cell.length_a   1.000
_cell.length_b   1.000
_cell.length_c   1.000
_cell.angle_alpha   90.00
_cell.angle_beta   90.00
_cell.angle_gamma   90.00
#
_symmetry.space_group_name_H-M   'P 1'
#
loop_
_entity.id
_entity.type
_entity.pdbx_description
1 polymer ?
#
loop_
_entity_poly.entity_id
_entity_poly.type
_entity_poly.pdbx_seq_one_letter_code
_entity_poly.pdbx_strand_id
1 'polypeptide(L)'
;MTNSYVSLDTLKSSGVLNITGSGDDTRLRTLIEAVSRVVDGHCNRHFYVFKGTKLFDGGGALNLHLPDLVSVDTGGLKTDDNRDRTFETTWAMSDYRLMPSNAVPSDGANPASRPYTRLSVDVESGSKSEFPWGVETVQVTGQWGWWLHLTRASETANAVADAITLTVTVSSRVDVRAGHTVLIDSEQMYVQSYSGNTLTVVRGVNGTTAASHAGSATIDIYEYPGPITEGTIIQTARFWRRKDSAFSVAVGPSTPGMGLDDDVRLLLGQFRRRAVGVGI
;
A
#
# COMPACT_ATOMS: atom_id res chain seq x y z
N MET A 1 1.17 11.49 0.21
CA MET A 1 1.27 10.33 -0.70
C MET A 1 -0.16 9.90 -1.02
N THR A 2 -0.48 9.70 -2.30
CA THR A 2 -1.85 9.58 -2.79
C THR A 2 -2.29 8.11 -2.77
N ASN A 3 -2.74 7.63 -1.61
CA ASN A 3 -3.36 6.32 -1.45
C ASN A 3 -4.52 6.43 -0.46
N SER A 4 -5.67 5.89 -0.84
CA SER A 4 -6.87 5.83 -0.02
C SER A 4 -7.22 4.38 0.26
N TYR A 5 -7.52 4.05 1.51
CA TYR A 5 -7.96 2.70 1.89
C TYR A 5 -9.45 2.46 1.68
N VAL A 6 -10.19 3.45 1.22
CA VAL A 6 -11.58 3.30 0.82
C VAL A 6 -11.88 4.16 -0.38
N SER A 7 -12.77 3.68 -1.25
CA SER A 7 -13.26 4.49 -2.36
C SER A 7 -14.21 5.59 -1.85
N LEU A 8 -14.23 6.72 -2.55
CA LEU A 8 -15.13 7.82 -2.26
C LEU A 8 -16.60 7.38 -2.34
N ASP A 9 -16.93 6.57 -3.33
CA ASP A 9 -18.27 6.01 -3.52
C ASP A 9 -18.67 5.14 -2.33
N THR A 10 -17.79 4.23 -1.91
CA THR A 10 -18.02 3.35 -0.75
C THR A 10 -18.23 4.18 0.50
N LEU A 11 -17.41 5.22 0.74
CA LEU A 11 -17.61 6.11 1.88
C LEU A 11 -19.00 6.78 1.84
N LYS A 12 -19.40 7.30 0.68
CA LYS A 12 -20.69 7.97 0.50
C LYS A 12 -21.88 7.03 0.66
N SER A 13 -21.76 5.79 0.17
CA SER A 13 -22.81 4.77 0.20
C SER A 13 -22.77 3.83 1.41
N SER A 14 -21.80 3.96 2.31
CA SER A 14 -21.56 3.06 3.46
C SER A 14 -22.69 2.98 4.49
N GLY A 15 -23.82 3.67 4.29
CA GLY A 15 -24.85 3.84 5.32
C GLY A 15 -24.45 4.85 6.41
N VAL A 16 -23.14 5.19 6.52
CA VAL A 16 -22.61 6.10 7.54
C VAL A 16 -22.76 7.56 7.11
N LEU A 17 -22.37 7.94 5.88
CA LEU A 17 -22.49 9.34 5.44
C LEU A 17 -23.74 9.63 4.62
N ASN A 18 -24.17 8.71 3.74
CA ASN A 18 -25.35 8.86 2.87
C ASN A 18 -25.39 10.19 2.11
N ILE A 19 -24.23 10.63 1.62
CA ILE A 19 -24.09 11.87 0.86
C ILE A 19 -24.36 11.58 -0.62
N THR A 20 -25.24 12.38 -1.22
CA THR A 20 -25.55 12.36 -2.65
C THR A 20 -24.95 13.56 -3.37
N GLY A 21 -24.80 13.47 -4.69
CA GLY A 21 -24.18 14.53 -5.51
C GLY A 21 -22.64 14.56 -5.40
N SER A 22 -21.98 15.46 -6.14
CA SER A 22 -20.51 15.49 -6.28
C SER A 22 -19.82 16.72 -5.68
N GLY A 23 -20.58 17.63 -5.06
CA GLY A 23 -20.05 18.92 -4.57
C GLY A 23 -18.95 18.78 -3.51
N ASP A 24 -19.00 17.73 -2.69
CA ASP A 24 -18.03 17.48 -1.62
C ASP A 24 -16.94 16.46 -1.99
N ASP A 25 -16.96 15.91 -3.21
CA ASP A 25 -16.13 14.76 -3.61
C ASP A 25 -14.64 15.01 -3.42
N THR A 26 -14.17 16.19 -3.81
CA THR A 26 -12.76 16.58 -3.64
C THR A 26 -12.37 16.63 -2.16
N ARG A 27 -13.23 17.23 -1.32
CA ARG A 27 -12.93 17.40 0.11
C ARG A 27 -13.00 16.06 0.85
N LEU A 28 -13.97 15.22 0.54
CA LEU A 28 -14.10 13.87 1.08
C LEU A 28 -12.92 13.00 0.66
N ARG A 29 -12.49 13.05 -0.60
CA ARG A 29 -11.31 12.31 -1.07
C ARG A 29 -10.05 12.72 -0.31
N THR A 30 -9.77 14.02 -0.19
CA THR A 30 -8.61 14.49 0.59
C THR A 30 -8.69 14.08 2.06
N LEU A 31 -9.89 14.04 2.65
CA LEU A 31 -10.08 13.56 4.01
C LEU A 31 -9.79 12.05 4.14
N ILE A 32 -10.27 11.23 3.20
CA ILE A 32 -9.95 9.79 3.16
C ILE A 32 -8.43 9.60 3.09
N GLU A 33 -7.76 10.29 2.16
CA GLU A 33 -6.30 10.20 1.99
C GLU A 33 -5.59 10.54 3.31
N ALA A 34 -6.00 11.62 3.98
CA ALA A 34 -5.45 12.02 5.28
C ALA A 34 -5.69 10.97 6.37
N VAL A 35 -6.92 10.44 6.49
CA VAL A 35 -7.25 9.40 7.46
C VAL A 35 -6.47 8.11 7.19
N SER A 36 -6.28 7.74 5.92
CA SER A 36 -5.41 6.61 5.56
C SER A 36 -3.96 6.82 6.02
N ARG A 37 -3.45 8.06 6.05
CA ARG A 37 -2.12 8.35 6.65
C ARG A 37 -2.14 8.24 8.18
N VAL A 38 -3.24 8.63 8.83
CA VAL A 38 -3.40 8.47 10.29
C VAL A 38 -3.45 6.97 10.67
N VAL A 39 -4.13 6.15 9.87
CA VAL A 39 -4.13 4.68 10.00
C VAL A 39 -2.71 4.13 9.90
N ASP A 40 -1.94 4.57 8.91
CA ASP A 40 -0.55 4.13 8.78
C ASP A 40 0.32 4.52 9.97
N GLY A 41 0.17 5.76 10.45
CA GLY A 41 0.86 6.22 11.66
C GLY A 41 0.50 5.41 12.90
N HIS A 42 -0.78 5.03 13.04
CA HIS A 42 -1.22 4.19 14.15
C HIS A 42 -0.68 2.75 14.07
N CYS A 43 -0.72 2.16 12.86
CA CYS A 43 -0.26 0.81 12.62
C CYS A 43 1.26 0.70 12.49
N ASN A 44 1.97 1.82 12.34
CA ASN A 44 3.40 1.92 12.07
C ASN A 44 3.83 1.06 10.86
N ARG A 45 3.01 1.09 9.81
CA ARG A 45 3.18 0.40 8.52
C ARG A 45 2.19 0.95 7.49
N HIS A 46 2.29 0.51 6.25
CA HIS A 46 1.33 0.84 5.19
C HIS A 46 0.75 -0.41 4.51
N PHE A 47 -0.47 -0.28 3.99
CA PHE A 47 -1.23 -1.38 3.38
C PHE A 47 -1.27 -1.36 1.85
N TYR A 48 -0.85 -0.27 1.22
CA TYR A 48 -0.66 -0.24 -0.24
C TYR A 48 0.68 -0.86 -0.62
N VAL A 49 0.77 -1.34 -1.86
CA VAL A 49 1.98 -1.98 -2.40
C VAL A 49 2.87 -0.94 -3.06
N PHE A 50 4.06 -0.75 -2.52
CA PHE A 50 5.12 0.09 -3.06
C PHE A 50 6.16 -0.77 -3.77
N LYS A 51 6.41 -0.54 -5.05
CA LYS A 51 7.51 -1.17 -5.77
C LYS A 51 8.77 -0.32 -5.63
N GLY A 52 9.87 -0.93 -5.22
CA GLY A 52 11.12 -0.19 -5.14
C GLY A 52 12.26 -0.97 -4.52
N THR A 53 13.39 -0.27 -4.43
CA THR A 53 14.63 -0.79 -3.87
C THR A 53 14.87 -0.21 -2.49
N LYS A 54 15.26 -1.05 -1.53
CA LYS A 54 15.70 -0.66 -0.20
C LYS A 54 17.08 -1.23 0.08
N LEU A 55 17.90 -0.44 0.77
CA LEU A 55 19.21 -0.84 1.26
C LEU A 55 19.11 -1.20 2.74
N PHE A 56 19.91 -2.16 3.16
CA PHE A 56 19.94 -2.68 4.53
C PHE A 56 21.37 -2.90 4.99
N ASP A 57 21.59 -2.65 6.28
CA ASP A 57 22.82 -3.05 6.95
C ASP A 57 22.84 -4.57 7.11
N GLY A 58 23.92 -5.19 6.65
CA GLY A 58 24.13 -6.62 6.84
C GLY A 58 24.80 -6.92 8.17
N GLY A 59 24.32 -7.96 8.84
CA GLY A 59 24.77 -8.33 10.18
C GLY A 59 25.91 -9.35 10.23
N GLY A 60 26.40 -9.89 9.11
CA GLY A 60 27.27 -11.08 9.12
C GLY A 60 26.52 -12.29 9.69
N ALA A 61 25.25 -12.45 9.30
CA ALA A 61 24.35 -13.42 9.88
C ALA A 61 23.45 -14.06 8.83
N LEU A 62 22.81 -15.17 9.18
CA LEU A 62 21.87 -15.88 8.31
C LEU A 62 20.54 -15.13 8.11
N ASN A 63 20.26 -14.11 8.93
CA ASN A 63 18.95 -13.49 9.00
C ASN A 63 19.07 -11.98 8.77
N LEU A 64 18.31 -11.48 7.80
CA LEU A 64 18.15 -10.05 7.55
C LEU A 64 16.71 -9.63 7.86
N HIS A 65 16.54 -8.74 8.83
CA HIS A 65 15.23 -8.20 9.19
C HIS A 65 14.79 -7.12 8.22
N LEU A 66 13.52 -7.16 7.83
CA LEU A 66 12.94 -6.28 6.84
C LEU A 66 11.73 -5.50 7.41
N PRO A 67 11.37 -4.37 6.79
CA PRO A 67 10.01 -3.85 6.86
C PRO A 67 9.06 -4.83 6.15
N ASP A 68 7.80 -4.44 6.02
CA ASP A 68 6.79 -5.30 5.43
C ASP A 68 7.06 -5.53 3.93
N LEU A 69 7.39 -6.77 3.57
CA LEU A 69 7.71 -7.20 2.23
C LEU A 69 6.60 -8.11 1.69
N VAL A 70 6.18 -7.86 0.46
CA VAL A 70 5.24 -8.72 -0.30
C VAL A 70 6.02 -9.74 -1.11
N SER A 71 7.01 -9.29 -1.89
CA SER A 71 7.82 -10.14 -2.74
C SER A 71 9.15 -9.49 -3.09
N VAL A 72 10.16 -10.31 -3.42
CA VAL A 72 11.41 -9.88 -4.02
C VAL A 72 11.29 -10.04 -5.53
N ASP A 73 11.71 -9.03 -6.31
CA ASP A 73 11.74 -9.14 -7.77
C ASP A 73 12.78 -10.19 -8.20
N THR A 74 12.64 -10.77 -9.39
CA THR A 74 13.65 -11.71 -9.93
C THR A 74 15.02 -11.03 -10.00
N GLY A 75 16.03 -11.60 -9.31
CA GLY A 75 17.36 -10.99 -9.20
C GLY A 75 17.41 -9.71 -8.36
N GLY A 76 16.37 -9.45 -7.56
CA GLY A 76 16.20 -8.25 -6.76
C GLY A 76 16.99 -8.26 -5.44
N LEU A 77 17.48 -9.40 -4.98
CA LEU A 77 18.39 -9.48 -3.84
C LEU A 77 19.84 -9.44 -4.32
N LYS A 78 20.57 -8.42 -3.89
CA LYS A 78 21.99 -8.25 -4.22
C LYS A 78 22.80 -7.84 -3.00
N THR A 79 24.08 -8.17 -2.99
CA THR A 79 25.01 -7.77 -1.93
C THR A 79 26.24 -7.08 -2.49
N ASP A 80 26.73 -6.14 -1.68
CA ASP A 80 28.02 -5.47 -1.83
C ASP A 80 29.01 -6.16 -0.88
N ASP A 81 29.80 -7.09 -1.43
CA ASP A 81 30.66 -7.95 -0.63
C ASP A 81 31.98 -7.26 -0.27
N ASN A 82 32.40 -6.25 -1.05
CA ASN A 82 33.67 -5.53 -0.87
C ASN A 82 33.51 -4.16 -0.17
N ARG A 83 32.27 -3.70 0.03
CA ARG A 83 31.85 -2.45 0.68
C ARG A 83 32.19 -1.19 -0.10
N ASP A 84 32.18 -1.26 -1.43
CA ASP A 84 32.44 -0.10 -2.32
C ASP A 84 31.18 0.62 -2.80
N ARG A 85 29.99 0.18 -2.35
CA ARG A 85 28.63 0.62 -2.74
C ARG A 85 28.20 0.19 -4.13
N THR A 86 28.89 -0.77 -4.72
CA THR A 86 28.46 -1.49 -5.91
C THR A 86 27.87 -2.84 -5.47
N PHE A 87 26.73 -3.22 -6.05
CA PHE A 87 26.05 -4.48 -5.71
C PHE A 87 26.25 -5.49 -6.84
N GLU A 88 27.38 -6.19 -6.83
CA GLU A 88 27.82 -7.09 -7.90
C GLU A 88 27.25 -8.49 -7.70
N THR A 89 27.15 -8.92 -6.44
CA THR A 89 26.70 -10.26 -6.11
C THR A 89 25.18 -10.34 -6.15
N THR A 90 24.63 -10.99 -7.17
CA THR A 90 23.19 -11.28 -7.26
C THR A 90 22.87 -12.62 -6.62
N TRP A 91 21.83 -12.66 -5.79
CA TRP A 91 21.35 -13.86 -5.11
C TRP A 91 20.21 -14.49 -5.91
N ALA A 92 20.22 -15.82 -6.04
CA ALA A 92 19.14 -16.59 -6.62
C ALA A 92 18.01 -16.81 -5.60
N MET A 93 16.79 -17.12 -6.07
CA MET A 93 15.66 -17.44 -5.18
C MET A 93 15.92 -18.69 -4.32
N SER A 94 16.81 -19.59 -4.74
CA SER A 94 17.24 -20.75 -3.94
C SER A 94 18.22 -20.39 -2.83
N ASP A 95 18.85 -19.21 -2.86
CA ASP A 95 19.83 -18.79 -1.85
C ASP A 95 19.16 -18.30 -0.56
N TYR A 96 17.85 -18.06 -0.56
CA TYR A 96 17.14 -17.50 0.57
C TYR A 96 15.69 -18.02 0.69
N ARG A 97 15.18 -17.96 1.92
CA ARG A 97 13.79 -18.23 2.27
C ARG A 97 13.14 -16.96 2.79
N LEU A 98 11.95 -16.67 2.28
CA LEU A 98 11.09 -15.61 2.80
C LEU A 98 10.42 -16.07 4.10
N MET A 99 10.49 -15.23 5.13
CA MET A 99 10.00 -15.55 6.47
C MET A 99 8.97 -14.51 6.93
N PRO A 100 7.88 -14.91 7.61
CA PRO A 100 7.55 -16.27 8.06
C PRO A 100 7.22 -17.25 6.92
N SER A 101 7.58 -18.54 7.05
CA SER A 101 7.49 -19.54 5.96
C SER A 101 6.08 -19.77 5.40
N ASN A 102 5.04 -19.53 6.20
CA ASN A 102 3.64 -19.70 5.79
C ASN A 102 2.93 -18.36 5.55
N ALA A 103 3.67 -17.25 5.49
CA ALA A 103 3.10 -15.98 5.10
C ALA A 103 2.74 -16.02 3.61
N VAL A 104 1.53 -15.58 3.29
CA VAL A 104 0.99 -15.48 1.93
C VAL A 104 0.49 -14.06 1.70
N PRO A 105 1.40 -13.08 1.56
CA PRO A 105 1.01 -11.67 1.45
C PRO A 105 0.13 -11.38 0.23
N SER A 106 0.14 -12.25 -0.79
CA SER A 106 -0.61 -12.07 -2.03
C SER A 106 -2.03 -12.67 -2.05
N ASP A 107 -2.51 -13.25 -0.94
CA ASP A 107 -3.80 -13.96 -0.87
C ASP A 107 -4.72 -13.32 0.18
N GLY A 108 -5.64 -12.44 -0.22
CA GLY A 108 -6.46 -11.69 0.74
C GLY A 108 -7.49 -12.53 1.51
N ALA A 109 -7.79 -13.74 1.03
CA ALA A 109 -8.77 -14.63 1.66
C ALA A 109 -8.15 -15.53 2.75
N ASN A 110 -6.82 -15.57 2.85
CA ASN A 110 -6.12 -16.49 3.73
C ASN A 110 -5.91 -15.89 5.15
N PRO A 111 -6.29 -16.59 6.23
CA PRO A 111 -6.00 -16.14 7.61
C PRO A 111 -4.49 -16.01 7.91
N ALA A 112 -3.63 -16.66 7.13
CA ALA A 112 -2.18 -16.55 7.26
C ALA A 112 -1.61 -15.27 6.62
N SER A 113 -2.42 -14.48 5.91
CA SER A 113 -1.96 -13.33 5.13
C SER A 113 -1.37 -12.24 6.00
N ARG A 114 -0.07 -12.05 5.77
CA ARG A 114 0.82 -11.14 6.48
C ARG A 114 2.05 -10.93 5.60
N PRO A 115 2.79 -9.83 5.78
CA PRO A 115 4.01 -9.60 5.02
C PRO A 115 5.12 -10.54 5.47
N TYR A 116 6.07 -10.77 4.59
CA TYR A 116 7.39 -11.23 4.98
C TYR A 116 8.10 -10.12 5.74
N THR A 117 8.83 -10.49 6.79
CA THR A 117 9.53 -9.55 7.68
C THR A 117 11.00 -9.90 7.85
N ARG A 118 11.46 -10.98 7.19
CA ARG A 118 12.83 -11.44 7.26
C ARG A 118 13.18 -12.25 6.01
N LEU A 119 14.42 -12.08 5.54
CA LEU A 119 15.08 -13.00 4.64
C LEU A 119 16.01 -13.89 5.47
N SER A 120 15.89 -15.21 5.29
CA SER A 120 16.82 -16.17 5.87
C SER A 120 17.66 -16.76 4.75
N VAL A 121 18.97 -16.84 4.91
CA VAL A 121 19.83 -17.60 4.00
C VAL A 121 19.38 -19.06 4.01
N ASP A 122 19.28 -19.67 2.83
CA ASP A 122 19.03 -21.09 2.66
C ASP A 122 20.36 -21.82 2.46
N VAL A 123 20.95 -22.30 3.57
CA VAL A 123 22.22 -23.04 3.53
C VAL A 123 22.06 -24.49 3.08
N GLU A 124 20.82 -24.99 2.94
CA GLU A 124 20.55 -26.38 2.55
C GLU A 124 20.42 -26.52 1.02
N SER A 125 19.81 -25.54 0.36
CA SER A 125 19.57 -25.54 -1.08
C SER A 125 20.30 -24.45 -1.85
N GLY A 126 20.81 -23.44 -1.14
CA GLY A 126 21.49 -22.28 -1.69
C GLY A 126 23.02 -22.39 -1.71
N SER A 127 23.64 -21.38 -2.33
CA SER A 127 25.08 -21.24 -2.48
C SER A 127 25.70 -20.22 -1.51
N LYS A 128 24.86 -19.53 -0.73
CA LYS A 128 25.26 -18.43 0.15
C LYS A 128 25.32 -18.89 1.60
N SER A 129 26.22 -18.31 2.36
CA SER A 129 26.47 -18.68 3.77
C SER A 129 26.00 -17.64 4.77
N GLU A 130 25.95 -16.35 4.41
CA GLU A 130 25.53 -15.25 5.29
C GLU A 130 25.27 -13.96 4.50
N PHE A 131 24.56 -13.01 5.10
CA PHE A 131 24.51 -11.64 4.60
C PHE A 131 25.79 -10.88 4.99
N PRO A 132 26.48 -10.20 4.04
CA PRO A 132 27.76 -9.55 4.33
C PRO A 132 27.65 -8.49 5.41
N TRP A 133 28.54 -8.53 6.40
CA TRP A 133 28.55 -7.53 7.47
C TRP A 133 28.87 -6.13 6.91
N GLY A 134 28.13 -5.11 7.34
CA GLY A 134 28.42 -3.70 7.03
C GLY A 134 27.17 -2.84 6.88
N VAL A 135 27.40 -1.55 6.63
CA VAL A 135 26.34 -0.56 6.40
C VAL A 135 25.89 -0.64 4.95
N GLU A 136 24.58 -0.69 4.71
CA GLU A 136 23.97 -0.73 3.38
C GLU A 136 24.54 -1.82 2.43
N THR A 137 25.06 -2.92 2.97
CA THR A 137 25.69 -4.00 2.17
C THR A 137 24.69 -4.92 1.47
N VAL A 138 23.39 -4.79 1.76
CA VAL A 138 22.34 -5.60 1.14
C VAL A 138 21.32 -4.72 0.44
N GLN A 139 21.08 -4.98 -0.85
CA GLN A 139 20.04 -4.36 -1.65
C GLN A 139 18.89 -5.35 -1.88
N VAL A 140 17.66 -4.90 -1.61
CA VAL A 140 16.45 -5.66 -1.95
C VAL A 140 15.55 -4.80 -2.83
N THR A 141 15.35 -5.23 -4.06
CA THR A 141 14.34 -4.72 -5.00
C THR A 141 13.13 -5.64 -5.01
N GLY A 142 11.95 -5.06 -4.84
CA GLY A 142 10.71 -5.84 -4.78
C GLY A 142 9.49 -5.00 -4.46
N GLN A 143 8.46 -5.66 -3.97
CA GLN A 143 7.20 -5.07 -3.56
C GLN A 143 7.09 -5.04 -2.04
N TRP A 144 6.75 -3.87 -1.49
CA TRP A 144 6.70 -3.58 -0.07
C TRP A 144 5.30 -3.16 0.36
N GLY A 145 4.87 -3.56 1.54
CA GLY A 145 3.54 -3.30 2.08
C GLY A 145 3.02 -4.49 2.88
N TRP A 146 1.92 -4.29 3.60
CA TRP A 146 1.34 -5.34 4.45
C TRP A 146 0.81 -6.54 3.65
N TRP A 147 0.16 -6.31 2.51
CA TRP A 147 -0.35 -7.36 1.64
C TRP A 147 -0.46 -6.88 0.18
N LEU A 148 -0.75 -7.79 -0.73
CA LEU A 148 -1.10 -7.55 -2.13
C LEU A 148 -2.39 -8.34 -2.41
N HIS A 149 -3.52 -7.64 -2.54
CA HIS A 149 -4.75 -8.27 -3.00
C HIS A 149 -5.30 -7.48 -4.18
N LEU A 150 -5.62 -8.20 -5.25
CA LEU A 150 -6.10 -7.63 -6.49
C LEU A 150 -7.42 -8.30 -6.86
N THR A 151 -8.43 -7.48 -7.16
CA THR A 151 -9.67 -7.95 -7.76
C THR A 151 -9.72 -7.49 -9.21
N ARG A 152 -9.97 -8.43 -10.11
CA ARG A 152 -10.15 -8.15 -11.54
C ARG A 152 -11.44 -7.38 -11.76
N ALA A 153 -11.34 -6.18 -12.33
CA ALA A 153 -12.51 -5.42 -12.77
C ALA A 153 -13.16 -6.10 -13.99
N SER A 154 -14.47 -5.94 -14.11
CA SER A 154 -15.24 -6.38 -15.28
C SER A 154 -15.03 -5.47 -16.50
N GLU A 155 -14.70 -4.19 -16.28
CA GLU A 155 -14.31 -3.26 -17.33
C GLU A 155 -12.84 -3.41 -17.77
N THR A 156 -12.56 -2.92 -18.98
CA THR A 156 -11.22 -2.82 -19.55
C THR A 156 -10.87 -1.37 -19.84
N ALA A 157 -9.58 -1.05 -19.87
CA ALA A 157 -9.08 0.26 -20.26
C ALA A 157 -8.98 0.35 -21.78
N ASN A 158 -9.39 1.50 -22.33
CA ASN A 158 -9.04 1.88 -23.69
C ASN A 158 -7.55 2.21 -23.77
N ALA A 159 -7.04 2.32 -25.00
CA ALA A 159 -5.66 2.65 -25.23
C ALA A 159 -5.28 3.99 -24.58
N VAL A 160 -4.14 4.01 -23.89
CA VAL A 160 -3.48 5.23 -23.43
C VAL A 160 -2.19 5.37 -24.22
N ALA A 161 -2.08 6.46 -24.98
CA ALA A 161 -1.01 6.62 -25.98
C ALA A 161 0.38 6.78 -25.36
N ASP A 162 0.49 7.33 -24.16
CA ASP A 162 1.76 7.77 -23.59
C ASP A 162 1.74 7.77 -22.04
N ALA A 163 2.90 8.12 -21.46
CA ALA A 163 3.15 8.21 -20.02
C ALA A 163 2.71 9.54 -19.38
N ILE A 164 2.15 10.49 -20.15
CA ILE A 164 1.79 11.83 -19.66
C ILE A 164 0.27 12.06 -19.63
N THR A 165 -0.50 11.27 -20.37
CA THR A 165 -1.95 11.33 -20.41
C THR A 165 -2.53 10.96 -19.04
N LEU A 166 -3.18 11.94 -18.39
CA LEU A 166 -3.74 11.80 -17.03
C LEU A 166 -5.19 11.32 -17.00
N THR A 167 -5.72 10.89 -18.15
CA THR A 167 -7.08 10.37 -18.27
C THR A 167 -7.07 8.96 -18.83
N VAL A 168 -7.90 8.08 -18.29
CA VAL A 168 -8.10 6.72 -18.79
C VAL A 168 -9.58 6.51 -19.03
N THR A 169 -9.96 6.24 -20.27
CA THR A 169 -11.34 5.86 -20.60
C THR A 169 -11.51 4.37 -20.44
N VAL A 170 -12.56 3.95 -19.74
CA VAL A 170 -12.88 2.54 -19.46
C VAL A 170 -14.17 2.10 -20.16
N SER A 171 -14.33 0.81 -20.41
CA SER A 171 -15.52 0.27 -21.09
C SER A 171 -16.80 0.40 -20.26
N SER A 172 -16.68 0.35 -18.93
CA SER A 172 -17.74 0.66 -17.97
C SER A 172 -17.15 1.20 -16.66
N ARG A 173 -18.00 1.59 -15.71
CA ARG A 173 -17.57 2.13 -14.40
C ARG A 173 -18.29 1.41 -13.24
N VAL A 174 -18.46 0.10 -13.35
CA VAL A 174 -19.19 -0.68 -12.36
C VAL A 174 -18.30 -0.93 -11.13
N ASP A 175 -17.04 -1.26 -11.36
CA ASP A 175 -16.12 -1.70 -10.30
C ASP A 175 -15.15 -0.59 -9.89
N VAL A 176 -14.58 0.15 -10.84
CA VAL A 176 -13.59 1.21 -10.62
C VAL A 176 -14.22 2.49 -10.08
N ARG A 177 -13.76 2.92 -8.91
CA ARG A 177 -14.28 4.08 -8.18
C ARG A 177 -13.18 5.08 -7.87
N ALA A 178 -13.56 6.34 -7.65
CA ALA A 178 -12.61 7.35 -7.17
C ALA A 178 -12.05 6.93 -5.81
N GLY A 179 -10.75 7.09 -5.59
CA GLY A 179 -10.01 6.61 -4.42
C GLY A 179 -9.39 5.22 -4.60
N HIS A 180 -9.75 4.45 -5.64
CA HIS A 180 -9.06 3.19 -5.94
C HIS A 180 -7.64 3.45 -6.47
N THR A 181 -6.74 2.55 -6.12
CA THR A 181 -5.51 2.34 -6.89
C THR A 181 -5.77 1.17 -7.83
N VAL A 182 -5.49 1.35 -9.11
CA VAL A 182 -5.64 0.32 -10.14
C VAL A 182 -4.29 -0.08 -10.71
N LEU A 183 -4.16 -1.33 -11.11
CA LEU A 183 -3.02 -1.88 -11.84
C LEU A 183 -3.45 -2.13 -13.28
N ILE A 184 -2.69 -1.58 -14.22
CA ILE A 184 -2.81 -1.90 -15.65
C ILE A 184 -1.40 -2.27 -16.13
N ASP A 185 -1.26 -3.44 -16.71
CA ASP A 185 0.03 -4.06 -17.05
C ASP A 185 0.98 -4.11 -15.84
N SER A 186 1.95 -3.20 -15.74
CA SER A 186 2.88 -3.08 -14.61
C SER A 186 2.81 -1.71 -13.90
N GLU A 187 1.84 -0.87 -14.28
CA GLU A 187 1.69 0.46 -13.74
C GLU A 187 0.56 0.53 -12.71
N GLN A 188 0.85 1.13 -11.56
CA GLN A 188 -0.17 1.54 -10.61
C GLN A 188 -0.62 2.96 -10.90
N MET A 189 -1.94 3.18 -10.93
CA MET A 189 -2.56 4.50 -11.10
C MET A 189 -3.58 4.76 -9.99
N TYR A 190 -3.57 5.96 -9.42
CA TYR A 190 -4.56 6.36 -8.42
C TYR A 190 -5.70 7.14 -9.08
N VAL A 191 -6.94 6.65 -8.93
CA VAL A 191 -8.14 7.27 -9.52
C VAL A 191 -8.59 8.44 -8.65
N GLN A 192 -8.48 9.67 -9.14
CA GLN A 192 -8.85 10.88 -8.39
C GLN A 192 -10.33 11.23 -8.52
N SER A 193 -10.86 11.11 -9.74
CA SER A 193 -12.23 11.48 -10.09
C SER A 193 -12.61 10.82 -11.42
N TYR A 194 -13.84 11.04 -11.86
CA TYR A 194 -14.34 10.53 -13.13
C TYR A 194 -15.43 11.46 -13.68
N SER A 195 -15.62 11.39 -15.00
CA SER A 195 -16.75 11.99 -15.70
C SER A 195 -17.25 10.96 -16.72
N GLY A 196 -18.45 10.41 -16.49
CA GLY A 196 -18.89 9.21 -17.21
C GLY A 196 -17.89 8.07 -17.03
N ASN A 197 -17.41 7.50 -18.14
CA ASN A 197 -16.41 6.43 -18.15
C ASN A 197 -14.96 6.94 -18.30
N THR A 198 -14.73 8.25 -18.23
CA THR A 198 -13.38 8.81 -18.29
C THR A 198 -12.88 9.08 -16.87
N LEU A 199 -11.88 8.31 -16.45
CA LEU A 199 -11.20 8.47 -15.16
C LEU A 199 -10.13 9.55 -15.27
N THR A 200 -10.00 10.38 -14.24
CA THR A 200 -8.83 11.25 -14.03
C THR A 200 -7.92 10.57 -13.01
N VAL A 201 -6.67 10.36 -13.37
CA VAL A 201 -5.74 9.53 -12.59
C VAL A 201 -4.41 10.25 -12.31
N VAL A 202 -3.78 9.89 -11.20
CA VAL A 202 -2.34 10.09 -10.99
C VAL A 202 -1.63 8.82 -11.48
N ARG A 203 -0.71 8.98 -12.42
CA ARG A 203 0.05 7.91 -13.09
C ARG A 203 1.33 7.57 -12.35
N GLY A 204 1.87 6.38 -12.57
CA GLY A 204 3.16 5.94 -12.01
C GLY A 204 3.25 6.07 -10.49
N VAL A 205 2.19 5.70 -9.77
CA VAL A 205 2.20 5.81 -8.31
C VAL A 205 2.93 4.63 -7.67
N ASN A 206 3.24 4.77 -6.38
CA ASN A 206 3.80 3.70 -5.56
C ASN A 206 5.08 3.06 -6.12
N GLY A 207 5.92 3.88 -6.77
CA GLY A 207 7.21 3.47 -7.33
C GLY A 207 7.13 2.74 -8.65
N THR A 208 5.95 2.69 -9.28
CA THR A 208 5.82 2.27 -10.69
C THR A 208 6.10 3.43 -11.64
N THR A 209 6.38 3.13 -12.90
CA THR A 209 6.65 4.14 -13.94
C THR A 209 5.44 4.26 -14.85
N ALA A 210 5.07 5.49 -15.21
CA ALA A 210 4.00 5.74 -16.16
C ALA A 210 4.35 5.21 -17.56
N ALA A 211 3.41 4.53 -18.22
CA ALA A 211 3.60 3.89 -19.52
C ALA A 211 2.38 4.03 -20.46
N SER A 212 2.60 3.77 -21.75
CA SER A 212 1.49 3.58 -22.70
C SER A 212 0.79 2.23 -22.44
N HIS A 213 -0.52 2.17 -22.65
CA HIS A 213 -1.31 0.94 -22.54
C HIS A 213 -2.07 0.66 -23.82
N ALA A 214 -2.14 -0.62 -24.20
CA ALA A 214 -2.94 -1.07 -25.32
C ALA A 214 -4.44 -0.94 -25.03
N GLY A 215 -5.26 -0.93 -26.08
CA GLY A 215 -6.71 -1.00 -25.94
C GLY A 215 -7.16 -2.36 -25.38
N SER A 216 -8.27 -2.37 -24.65
CA SER A 216 -8.79 -3.53 -23.93
C SER A 216 -7.82 -4.08 -22.88
N ALA A 217 -6.93 -3.24 -22.34
CA ALA A 217 -6.04 -3.65 -21.26
C ALA A 217 -6.86 -4.00 -20.01
N THR A 218 -6.44 -5.06 -19.33
CA THR A 218 -7.11 -5.53 -18.11
C THR A 218 -6.84 -4.60 -16.95
N ILE A 219 -7.85 -4.39 -16.11
CA ILE A 219 -7.73 -3.55 -14.92
C ILE A 219 -7.86 -4.46 -13.69
N ASP A 220 -6.87 -4.40 -12.81
CA ASP A 220 -6.93 -5.00 -11.49
C ASP A 220 -7.01 -3.89 -10.42
N ILE A 221 -7.82 -4.07 -9.39
CA ILE A 221 -8.05 -3.08 -8.33
C ILE A 221 -7.34 -3.54 -7.06
N TYR A 222 -6.52 -2.66 -6.46
CA TYR A 222 -5.94 -2.94 -5.15
C TYR A 222 -7.00 -2.89 -4.06
N GLU A 223 -7.10 -3.98 -3.32
CA GLU A 223 -7.94 -4.08 -2.14
C GLU A 223 -7.11 -4.06 -0.86
N TYR A 224 -7.77 -3.74 0.25
CA TYR A 224 -7.14 -3.63 1.57
C TYR A 224 -7.91 -4.47 2.59
N PRO A 225 -7.29 -4.87 3.71
CA PRO A 225 -7.96 -5.70 4.70
C PRO A 225 -9.26 -5.05 5.21
N GLY A 226 -10.33 -5.83 5.35
CA GLY A 226 -11.64 -5.33 5.77
C GLY A 226 -11.64 -4.43 7.02
N PRO A 227 -10.89 -4.74 8.09
CA PRO A 227 -10.81 -3.84 9.25
C PRO A 227 -10.14 -2.50 8.94
N ILE A 228 -9.22 -2.45 7.96
CA ILE A 228 -8.54 -1.22 7.53
C ILE A 228 -9.49 -0.34 6.73
N THR A 229 -10.26 -0.94 5.82
CA THR A 229 -11.28 -0.22 5.04
C THR A 229 -12.36 0.32 5.98
N GLU A 230 -12.89 -0.52 6.89
CA GLU A 230 -13.93 -0.15 7.85
C GLU A 230 -13.46 0.91 8.86
N GLY A 231 -12.27 0.74 9.44
CA GLY A 231 -11.68 1.73 10.34
C GLY A 231 -11.49 3.09 9.67
N THR A 232 -11.09 3.08 8.38
CA THR A 232 -10.99 4.30 7.57
C THR A 232 -12.35 4.94 7.33
N ILE A 233 -13.40 4.16 7.03
CA ILE A 233 -14.78 4.65 6.86
C ILE A 233 -15.27 5.34 8.12
N ILE A 234 -15.21 4.65 9.27
CA ILE A 234 -15.71 5.15 10.55
C ILE A 234 -15.00 6.45 10.93
N GLN A 235 -13.67 6.46 10.88
CA GLN A 235 -12.88 7.62 11.26
C GLN A 235 -13.15 8.82 10.34
N THR A 236 -13.17 8.58 9.02
CA THR A 236 -13.43 9.62 8.02
C THR A 236 -14.82 10.24 8.22
N ALA A 237 -15.84 9.40 8.42
CA ALA A 237 -17.20 9.86 8.62
C ALA A 237 -17.35 10.72 9.89
N ARG A 238 -16.66 10.34 10.97
CA ARG A 238 -16.67 11.10 12.23
C ARG A 238 -15.96 12.44 12.09
N PHE A 239 -14.78 12.48 11.44
CA PHE A 239 -14.11 13.74 11.15
C PHE A 239 -14.94 14.64 10.25
N TRP A 240 -15.63 14.08 9.26
CA TRP A 240 -16.55 14.84 8.41
C TRP A 240 -17.68 15.48 9.21
N ARG A 241 -18.38 14.72 10.07
CA ARG A 241 -19.48 15.23 10.90
C ARG A 241 -19.02 16.24 11.96
N ARG A 242 -17.77 16.15 12.44
CA ARG A 242 -17.20 17.12 13.40
C ARG A 242 -17.12 18.54 12.82
N LYS A 243 -17.00 18.69 11.50
CA LYS A 243 -17.01 20.01 10.85
C LYS A 243 -18.30 20.79 11.14
N ASP A 244 -19.40 20.08 11.35
CA ASP A 244 -20.74 20.63 11.58
C ASP A 244 -21.03 20.84 13.08
N SER A 245 -20.13 20.41 13.97
CA SER A 245 -20.32 20.42 15.43
C SER A 245 -19.95 21.74 16.11
N ALA A 246 -19.57 22.77 15.34
CA ALA A 246 -19.22 24.08 15.87
C ALA A 246 -20.49 24.86 16.27
N PHE A 247 -21.07 24.55 17.44
CA PHE A 247 -21.73 25.46 18.41
C PHE A 247 -22.35 24.65 19.57
N SER A 248 -21.54 23.88 20.29
CA SER A 248 -21.88 23.41 21.64
C SER A 248 -20.75 23.80 22.57
N VAL A 249 -21.06 24.71 23.50
CA VAL A 249 -20.15 25.30 24.48
C VAL A 249 -19.50 24.18 25.30
N ALA A 250 -18.20 23.97 25.13
CA ALA A 250 -17.42 23.12 26.03
C ALA A 250 -16.07 23.78 26.36
N VAL A 251 -15.90 24.01 27.65
CA VAL A 251 -14.73 24.56 28.34
C VAL A 251 -13.55 23.60 28.18
N GLY A 252 -12.43 24.08 27.62
CA GLY A 252 -11.13 23.39 27.67
C GLY A 252 -10.37 23.38 26.33
N PRO A 253 -9.03 23.53 26.32
CA PRO A 253 -8.26 23.61 25.09
C PRO A 253 -7.94 22.20 24.58
N SER A 254 -8.93 21.48 24.07
CA SER A 254 -8.67 20.31 23.24
C SER A 254 -8.81 20.72 21.78
N THR A 255 -7.72 21.21 21.20
CA THR A 255 -7.53 21.17 19.75
C THR A 255 -7.88 19.75 19.30
N PRO A 256 -8.81 19.53 18.35
CA PRO A 256 -9.15 18.18 17.91
C PRO A 256 -7.89 17.53 17.34
N GLY A 257 -7.25 16.67 18.12
CA GLY A 257 -6.14 15.87 17.63
C GLY A 257 -6.67 15.00 16.50
N MET A 258 -6.05 15.05 15.33
CA MET A 258 -6.30 14.12 14.21
C MET A 258 -5.76 12.71 14.55
N GLY A 259 -6.13 12.17 15.70
CA GLY A 259 -5.86 10.80 16.10
C GLY A 259 -7.05 9.91 15.77
N LEU A 260 -6.81 8.60 15.67
CA LEU A 260 -7.89 7.62 15.59
C LEU A 260 -8.71 7.61 16.88
N ASP A 261 -10.00 7.35 16.77
CA ASP A 261 -10.89 7.07 17.90
C ASP A 261 -10.59 5.69 18.51
N ASP A 262 -10.91 5.47 19.78
CA ASP A 262 -10.45 4.29 20.53
C ASP A 262 -11.02 2.96 20.02
N ASP A 263 -12.25 2.94 19.52
CA ASP A 263 -12.85 1.77 18.88
C ASP A 263 -12.17 1.44 17.55
N VAL A 264 -11.82 2.45 16.76
CA VAL A 264 -11.02 2.28 15.54
C VAL A 264 -9.63 1.77 15.90
N ARG A 265 -8.99 2.28 16.95
CA ARG A 265 -7.70 1.75 17.43
C ARG A 265 -7.79 0.29 17.84
N LEU A 266 -8.88 -0.12 18.50
CA LEU A 266 -9.10 -1.51 18.89
C LEU A 266 -9.25 -2.41 17.66
N LEU A 267 -10.07 -1.99 16.69
CA LEU A 267 -10.27 -2.69 15.41
C LEU A 267 -8.95 -2.90 14.65
N LEU A 268 -8.08 -1.89 14.68
CA LEU A 268 -6.79 -1.89 13.99
C LEU A 268 -5.65 -2.53 14.81
N GLY A 269 -5.90 -2.91 16.07
CA GLY A 269 -4.87 -3.35 17.00
C GLY A 269 -4.04 -4.53 16.51
N GLN A 270 -4.65 -5.47 15.77
CA GLN A 270 -3.95 -6.64 15.21
C GLN A 270 -2.92 -6.28 14.14
N PHE A 271 -3.12 -5.16 13.44
CA PHE A 271 -2.20 -4.71 12.40
C PHE A 271 -1.08 -3.83 12.95
N ARG A 272 -1.11 -3.47 14.23
CA ARG A 272 -0.13 -2.54 14.78
C ARG A 272 1.24 -3.20 14.91
N ARG A 273 2.24 -2.67 14.21
CA ARG A 273 3.65 -2.97 14.45
C ARG A 273 4.08 -2.19 15.67
N ARG A 274 4.33 -2.87 16.80
CA ARG A 274 5.01 -2.21 17.91
C ARG A 274 6.39 -1.81 17.41
N ALA A 275 6.80 -0.56 17.66
CA ALA A 275 8.19 -0.19 17.50
C ALA A 275 8.99 -1.14 18.41
N VAL A 276 9.76 -2.04 17.80
CA VAL A 276 10.82 -2.72 18.53
C VAL A 276 11.76 -1.58 18.89
N GLY A 277 12.02 -1.38 20.18
CA GLY A 277 12.91 -0.32 20.63
C GLY A 277 14.22 -0.35 19.84
N VAL A 278 14.81 0.81 19.59
CA VAL A 278 16.13 0.90 18.98
C VAL A 278 17.09 0.10 19.87
N GLY A 279 17.52 -1.06 19.39
CA GLY A 279 18.46 -1.95 20.09
C GLY A 279 17.89 -3.34 20.39
N ILE A 280 18.05 -4.25 19.42
CA ILE A 280 18.70 -5.57 19.61
C ILE A 280 19.54 -5.81 18.35
#